data_AF-A0A524KR10-F1
#
_entry.id   AF-A0A524KR10-F1
#
_cell.length_a   1.000
_cell.length_b   1.000
_cell.length_c   1.000
_cell.angle_alpha   90.00
_cell.angle_beta   90.00
_cell.angle_gamma   90.00
#
_symmetry.space_group_name_H-M   'P 1'
#
loop_
_entity.id
_entity.type
_entity.pdbx_description
1 polymer ?
#
loop_
_entity_poly.entity_id
_entity_poly.type
_entity_poly.pdbx_seq_one_letter_code
_entity_poly.pdbx_strand_id
1 'polypeptide(L)'
;MSRREIGSGWKGLLKAIGWSIAFGVEGLVIGLTVSFGLGTLVTGQPDPDWFLAAGLAQAMVQGAGLCIGFGFATYHLGHRVLGRSWAELRWNGQTTRGGWFGRGMVVGSLVAVVAMMIGLAVAGASWSIGDGSFFDWVRSAGLTAAALSLPALSEEIIFRGL
;
A
#
# COMPACT_ATOMS: atom_id res chain seq x y z
N MET A 1 -4.72 -10.46 -30.78
CA MET A 1 -3.44 -10.15 -30.11
C MET A 1 -2.94 -11.43 -29.45
N SER A 2 -1.74 -11.88 -29.81
CA SER A 2 -1.15 -13.13 -29.32
C SER A 2 -0.89 -13.05 -27.80
N ARG A 3 -1.45 -13.97 -27.02
CA ARG A 3 -1.11 -14.14 -25.60
C ARG A 3 0.38 -14.43 -25.52
N ARG A 4 1.19 -13.49 -25.02
CA ARG A 4 2.61 -13.77 -24.73
C ARG A 4 2.65 -14.73 -23.55
N GLU A 5 2.56 -16.02 -23.82
CA GLU A 5 2.71 -17.06 -22.81
C GLU A 5 4.00 -16.80 -22.03
N ILE A 6 3.87 -16.70 -20.71
CA ILE A 6 4.97 -16.95 -19.80
C ILE A 6 5.24 -18.44 -20.02
N GLY A 7 6.24 -18.78 -20.83
CA GLY A 7 6.50 -20.16 -21.24
C GLY A 7 6.61 -21.09 -20.04
N SER A 8 6.52 -22.40 -20.22
CA SER A 8 6.68 -23.35 -19.11
C SER A 8 8.17 -23.56 -18.74
N GLY A 9 8.42 -23.97 -17.50
CA GLY A 9 9.76 -24.29 -16.99
C GLY A 9 10.64 -23.07 -16.64
N TRP A 10 11.95 -23.29 -16.59
CA TRP A 10 12.93 -22.29 -16.14
C TRP A 10 12.93 -20.98 -16.94
N LYS A 11 12.73 -21.06 -18.25
CA LYS A 11 12.63 -19.87 -19.13
C LYS A 11 11.39 -19.03 -18.82
N GLY A 12 10.29 -19.69 -18.44
CA GLY A 12 9.08 -19.06 -17.93
C GLY A 12 9.33 -18.30 -16.63
N LEU A 13 9.97 -18.96 -15.68
CA LEU A 13 10.31 -18.38 -14.38
C LEU A 13 11.18 -17.12 -14.53
N LEU A 14 12.26 -17.18 -15.33
CA LEU A 14 13.11 -16.02 -15.58
C LEU A 14 12.35 -14.86 -16.22
N LYS A 15 11.44 -15.17 -17.17
CA LYS A 15 10.59 -14.16 -17.80
C LYS A 15 9.61 -13.54 -16.79
N ALA A 16 9.04 -14.33 -15.89
CA ALA A 16 8.17 -13.84 -14.83
C ALA A 16 8.93 -12.92 -13.88
N ILE A 17 10.11 -13.33 -13.41
CA ILE A 17 11.00 -12.48 -12.58
C ILE A 17 11.32 -11.17 -13.30
N GLY A 18 11.69 -11.24 -14.58
CA GLY A 18 11.97 -10.05 -15.38
C GLY A 18 10.80 -9.07 -15.45
N TRP A 19 9.57 -9.58 -15.64
CA TRP A 19 8.37 -8.75 -15.63
C TRP A 19 8.03 -8.19 -14.24
N SER A 20 8.23 -8.98 -13.17
CA SER A 20 8.05 -8.49 -11.80
C SER A 20 9.04 -7.37 -11.46
N ILE A 21 10.30 -7.49 -11.89
CA ILE A 21 11.29 -6.42 -11.72
C ILE A 21 10.89 -5.19 -12.53
N ALA A 22 10.51 -5.37 -13.80
CA ALA A 22 10.07 -4.25 -14.65
C ALA A 22 8.87 -3.51 -14.05
N PHE A 23 7.90 -4.25 -13.51
CA PHE A 23 6.74 -3.70 -12.81
C PHE A 23 7.13 -2.94 -11.54
N GLY A 24 8.02 -3.51 -10.72
CA GLY A 24 8.55 -2.84 -9.54
C GLY A 24 9.26 -1.53 -9.88
N VAL A 25 10.14 -1.55 -10.88
CA VAL A 25 10.91 -0.38 -11.31
C VAL A 25 10.00 0.70 -11.89
N GLU A 26 9.09 0.35 -12.80
CA GLU A 26 8.17 1.33 -13.39
C GLU A 26 7.25 1.96 -12.34
N GLY A 27 6.64 1.13 -11.50
CA GLY A 27 5.74 1.59 -10.44
C GLY A 27 6.45 2.50 -9.45
N LEU A 28 7.67 2.16 -9.03
CA LEU A 28 8.48 2.99 -8.13
C LEU A 28 8.93 4.30 -8.77
N VAL A 29 9.45 4.28 -9.99
CA VAL A 29 9.95 5.50 -10.66
C VAL A 29 8.82 6.51 -10.86
N ILE A 30 7.67 6.04 -11.37
CA ILE A 30 6.50 6.89 -11.57
C ILE A 30 5.94 7.32 -10.21
N GLY A 31 5.84 6.40 -9.25
CA GLY A 31 5.32 6.70 -7.93
C GLY A 31 6.13 7.74 -7.16
N LEU A 32 7.47 7.66 -7.23
CA LEU A 32 8.38 8.65 -6.65
C LEU A 32 8.27 10.00 -7.36
N THR A 33 8.18 9.99 -8.70
CA THR A 33 8.03 11.23 -9.49
C THR A 33 6.72 11.93 -9.16
N VAL A 34 5.61 11.19 -9.06
CA VAL A 34 4.30 11.72 -8.69
C VAL A 34 4.31 12.19 -7.24
N SER A 35 4.91 11.42 -6.32
CA SER A 35 5.04 11.81 -4.90
C SER A 35 5.78 13.14 -4.79
N PHE A 36 6.92 13.29 -5.47
CA PHE A 36 7.70 14.52 -5.48
C PHE A 36 6.93 15.71 -6.07
N GLY A 37 6.21 15.49 -7.18
CA GLY A 37 5.35 16.49 -7.79
C GLY A 37 4.23 16.95 -6.84
N LEU A 38 3.53 16.00 -6.20
CA LEU A 38 2.50 16.29 -5.20
C LEU A 38 3.08 17.01 -3.98
N GLY A 39 4.26 16.60 -3.49
CA GLY A 39 4.97 17.27 -2.41
C GLY A 39 5.26 18.73 -2.76
N THR A 40 5.79 18.97 -3.97
CA THR A 40 6.06 20.32 -4.49
C THR A 40 4.80 21.20 -4.55
N LEU A 41 3.65 20.62 -4.89
CA LEU A 41 2.36 21.33 -4.89
C LEU A 41 1.91 21.69 -3.46
N VAL A 42 2.19 20.84 -2.47
CA VAL A 42 1.83 21.05 -1.07
C VAL A 42 2.73 22.08 -0.40
N THR A 43 4.05 22.00 -0.64
CA THR A 43 5.05 22.89 -0.03
C THR A 43 5.23 24.20 -0.80
N GLY A 44 4.78 24.25 -2.05
CA GLY A 44 4.97 25.39 -2.96
C GLY A 44 6.36 25.45 -3.60
N GLN A 45 7.26 24.50 -3.28
CA GLN A 45 8.62 24.47 -3.81
C GLN A 45 9.19 23.03 -3.86
N PRO A 46 10.11 22.72 -4.77
CA PRO A 46 10.76 21.41 -4.80
C PRO A 46 11.65 21.23 -3.56
N ASP A 47 11.18 20.42 -2.60
CA ASP A 47 11.86 20.15 -1.34
C ASP A 47 11.83 18.63 -1.05
N PRO A 48 12.90 17.89 -1.36
CA PRO A 48 12.97 16.46 -1.07
C PRO A 48 13.13 16.17 0.43
N ASP A 49 13.68 17.11 1.21
CA ASP A 49 13.92 16.92 2.65
C ASP A 49 12.61 16.93 3.44
N TRP A 50 11.55 17.53 2.87
CA TRP A 50 10.20 17.47 3.42
C TRP A 50 9.70 16.04 3.70
N PHE A 51 10.13 15.07 2.89
CA PHE A 51 9.78 13.65 3.04
C PHE A 51 10.57 12.93 4.15
N LEU A 52 11.65 13.52 4.67
CA LEU A 52 12.43 12.95 5.77
C LEU A 52 11.70 13.09 7.11
N ALA A 53 10.78 14.05 7.22
CA ALA A 53 9.94 14.22 8.40
C ALA A 53 8.76 13.24 8.37
N ALA A 54 8.57 12.49 9.46
CA ALA A 54 7.38 11.68 9.64
C ALA A 54 6.17 12.59 9.91
N GLY A 55 5.19 12.58 9.00
CA GLY A 55 3.97 13.36 9.15
C GLY A 55 2.82 12.84 8.28
N LEU A 56 1.60 13.24 8.64
CA LEU A 56 0.37 12.80 7.96
C LEU A 56 0.38 13.20 6.48
N ALA A 57 0.73 14.45 6.18
CA ALA A 57 0.76 14.94 4.81
C ALA A 57 1.79 14.19 3.97
N GLN A 58 2.97 13.93 4.52
CA GLN A 58 4.03 13.16 3.86
C GLN A 58 3.57 11.72 3.57
N ALA A 59 2.93 11.06 4.53
CA ALA A 59 2.41 9.70 4.36
C ALA A 59 1.32 9.65 3.28
N MET A 60 0.39 10.62 3.28
CA MET A 60 -0.67 10.69 2.27
C MET A 60 -0.12 10.97 0.87
N VAL A 61 0.84 11.89 0.74
CA VAL A 61 1.46 12.24 -0.54
C VAL A 61 2.23 11.04 -1.11
N GLN A 62 3.04 10.37 -0.29
CA GLN A 62 3.78 9.17 -0.70
C GLN A 62 2.83 8.02 -1.07
N GLY A 63 1.82 7.76 -0.25
CA GLY A 63 0.82 6.74 -0.53
C GLY A 63 0.05 7.01 -1.83
N ALA A 64 -0.37 8.27 -2.07
CA ALA A 64 -1.04 8.67 -3.29
C ALA A 64 -0.14 8.50 -4.53
N GLY A 65 1.12 8.94 -4.45
CA GLY A 65 2.06 8.77 -5.53
C GLY A 65 2.31 7.30 -5.86
N LEU A 66 2.52 6.45 -4.86
CA LEU A 66 2.66 5.00 -5.05
C LEU A 66 1.41 4.35 -5.65
N CYS A 67 0.21 4.71 -5.19
CA CYS A 67 -1.05 4.26 -5.78
C CYS A 67 -1.13 4.61 -7.28
N ILE A 68 -0.75 5.83 -7.65
CA ILE A 68 -0.75 6.28 -9.05
C ILE A 68 0.33 5.53 -9.85
N GLY A 69 1.54 5.42 -9.32
CA GLY A 69 2.66 4.74 -9.97
C GLY A 69 2.37 3.28 -10.26
N PHE A 70 1.95 2.52 -9.25
CA PHE A 70 1.64 1.11 -9.44
C PHE A 70 0.29 0.86 -10.13
N GLY A 71 -0.68 1.77 -10.01
CA GLY A 71 -1.89 1.74 -10.82
C GLY A 71 -1.56 1.90 -12.31
N PHE A 72 -0.65 2.83 -12.64
CA PHE A 72 -0.15 2.99 -14.00
C PHE A 72 0.61 1.74 -14.47
N ALA A 73 1.55 1.22 -13.68
CA ALA A 73 2.33 0.04 -14.05
C ALA A 73 1.42 -1.20 -14.26
N THR A 74 0.37 -1.35 -13.46
CA THR A 74 -0.64 -2.40 -13.61
C THR A 74 -1.35 -2.29 -14.96
N TYR A 75 -1.77 -1.07 -15.34
CA TYR A 75 -2.39 -0.82 -16.64
C TYR A 75 -1.40 -1.01 -17.80
N HIS A 76 -0.19 -0.45 -17.70
CA HIS A 76 0.78 -0.48 -18.78
C HIS A 76 1.37 -1.88 -18.97
N LEU A 77 2.01 -2.45 -17.95
CA LEU A 77 2.65 -3.74 -18.09
C LEU A 77 1.66 -4.90 -18.04
N GLY A 78 0.75 -4.90 -17.07
CA GLY A 78 -0.23 -5.97 -16.90
C GLY A 78 -1.21 -6.02 -18.07
N HIS A 79 -1.95 -4.93 -18.27
CA HIS A 79 -3.03 -4.91 -19.27
C HIS A 79 -2.51 -4.67 -20.70
N ARG A 80 -1.70 -3.63 -20.94
CA ARG A 80 -1.28 -3.26 -22.31
C ARG A 80 -0.17 -4.13 -22.88
N VAL A 81 0.90 -4.42 -22.12
CA VAL A 81 2.08 -5.13 -22.64
C VAL A 81 1.92 -6.65 -22.56
N LEU A 82 1.46 -7.16 -21.42
CA LEU A 82 1.23 -8.60 -21.21
C LEU A 82 -0.13 -9.07 -21.70
N GLY A 83 -1.06 -8.14 -21.98
CA GLY A 83 -2.38 -8.47 -22.50
C GLY A 83 -3.28 -9.17 -21.47
N ARG A 84 -3.00 -9.03 -20.18
CA ARG A 84 -3.84 -9.60 -19.11
C ARG A 84 -5.17 -8.86 -19.07
N SER A 85 -6.25 -9.60 -19.00
CA SER A 85 -7.57 -9.04 -18.73
C SER A 85 -7.65 -8.46 -17.32
N TRP A 86 -8.52 -7.49 -17.10
CA TRP A 86 -8.79 -6.95 -15.77
C TRP A 86 -9.24 -8.03 -14.77
N ALA A 87 -9.90 -9.08 -15.25
CA ALA A 87 -10.26 -10.23 -14.42
C ALA A 87 -9.03 -11.04 -13.98
N GLU A 88 -8.07 -11.27 -14.87
CA GLU A 88 -6.80 -11.96 -14.54
C GLU A 88 -5.94 -11.14 -13.57
N LEU A 89 -5.97 -9.81 -13.69
CA LEU A 89 -5.33 -8.89 -12.74
C LEU A 89 -6.14 -8.74 -11.43
N ARG A 90 -7.36 -9.29 -11.35
CA ARG A 90 -8.28 -9.15 -10.19
C ARG A 90 -8.78 -7.71 -9.95
N TRP A 91 -8.83 -6.91 -11.02
CA TRP A 91 -9.40 -5.55 -11.11
C TRP A 91 -10.80 -5.57 -11.75
N ASN A 92 -11.60 -6.60 -11.49
CA ASN A 92 -12.93 -6.76 -12.10
C ASN A 92 -14.06 -6.03 -11.34
N GLY A 93 -13.71 -5.17 -10.37
CA GLY A 93 -14.68 -4.43 -9.57
C GLY A 93 -15.56 -5.31 -8.68
N GLN A 94 -15.26 -6.62 -8.53
CA GLN A 94 -15.96 -7.48 -7.59
C GLN A 94 -15.52 -7.12 -6.17
N THR A 95 -16.26 -6.19 -5.58
CA THR A 95 -16.18 -5.91 -4.15
C THR A 95 -16.51 -7.19 -3.41
N THR A 96 -15.51 -7.79 -2.79
CA THR A 96 -15.77 -8.81 -1.78
C THR A 96 -16.57 -8.12 -0.69
N ARG A 97 -17.82 -8.56 -0.50
CA ARG A 97 -18.82 -8.01 0.44
C ARG A 97 -18.15 -7.67 1.78
N GLY A 98 -18.56 -6.55 2.40
CA GLY A 98 -17.94 -5.94 3.60
C GLY A 98 -17.68 -6.85 4.83
N GLY A 99 -18.12 -8.11 4.81
CA GLY A 99 -17.77 -9.11 5.81
C GLY A 99 -16.26 -9.40 5.91
N TRP A 100 -15.48 -9.22 4.84
CA TRP A 100 -14.02 -9.40 4.90
C TRP A 100 -13.31 -8.28 5.64
N PHE A 101 -13.81 -7.05 5.52
CA PHE A 101 -13.31 -5.92 6.32
C PHE A 101 -13.52 -6.17 7.82
N GLY A 102 -14.74 -6.56 8.21
CA GLY A 102 -15.06 -6.90 9.60
C GLY A 102 -14.22 -8.07 10.13
N ARG A 103 -14.03 -9.14 9.35
CA ARG A 103 -13.16 -10.27 9.73
C ARG A 103 -11.70 -9.83 9.88
N GLY A 104 -11.20 -9.01 8.95
CA GLY A 104 -9.85 -8.46 9.01
C GLY A 104 -9.62 -7.62 10.27
N MET A 105 -10.58 -6.75 10.61
CA MET A 105 -10.53 -5.99 11.85
C MET A 105 -10.50 -6.90 13.08
N VAL A 106 -11.38 -7.90 13.16
CA VAL A 106 -11.41 -8.83 14.30
C VAL A 106 -10.08 -9.57 14.46
N VAL A 107 -9.54 -10.14 13.37
CA VAL A 107 -8.26 -10.83 13.41
C VAL A 107 -7.13 -9.89 13.83
N GLY A 108 -7.08 -8.68 13.26
CA GLY A 108 -6.08 -7.67 13.62
C GLY A 108 -6.16 -7.25 15.09
N SER A 109 -7.36 -7.01 15.60
CA SER A 109 -7.59 -6.69 17.01
C SER A 109 -7.20 -7.83 17.94
N LEU A 110 -7.50 -9.08 17.58
CA LEU A 110 -7.11 -10.25 18.38
C LEU A 110 -5.58 -10.36 18.48
N VAL A 111 -4.88 -10.21 17.35
CA VAL A 111 -3.41 -10.22 17.33
C VAL A 111 -2.84 -9.08 18.16
N ALA A 112 -3.39 -7.87 18.06
CA ALA A 112 -2.98 -6.73 18.87
C ALA A 112 -3.16 -6.99 20.37
N VAL A 113 -4.31 -7.53 20.79
CA VAL A 113 -4.57 -7.89 22.18
C VAL A 113 -3.56 -8.93 22.69
N VAL A 114 -3.31 -9.98 21.91
CA VAL A 114 -2.31 -11.01 22.29
C VAL A 114 -0.92 -10.39 22.44
N ALA A 115 -0.50 -9.53 21.51
CA ALA A 115 0.77 -8.84 21.58
C ALA A 115 0.89 -7.95 22.83
N MET A 116 -0.18 -7.22 23.19
CA MET A 116 -0.23 -6.42 24.40
C MET A 116 -0.14 -7.29 25.66
N MET A 117 -0.87 -8.41 25.71
CA MET A 117 -0.82 -9.35 26.86
C MET A 117 0.57 -9.96 27.06
N ILE A 118 1.26 -10.31 25.97
CA ILE A 118 2.66 -10.76 26.02
C ILE A 118 3.56 -9.64 26.57
N GLY A 119 3.37 -8.41 26.11
CA GLY A 119 4.09 -7.24 26.63
C GLY A 119 3.93 -7.07 28.15
N LEU A 120 2.71 -7.22 28.66
CA LEU A 120 2.44 -7.18 30.10
C LEU A 120 3.11 -8.34 30.85
N ALA A 121 2.99 -9.57 30.33
CA ALA A 121 3.45 -10.77 31.02
C ALA A 121 4.97 -10.97 31.01
N VAL A 122 5.64 -10.54 29.93
CA VAL A 122 7.06 -10.87 29.68
C VAL A 122 7.95 -9.63 29.75
N ALA A 123 7.51 -8.51 29.20
CA ALA A 123 8.35 -7.31 29.04
C ALA A 123 8.19 -6.31 30.19
N GLY A 124 7.39 -6.64 31.23
CA GLY A 124 7.10 -5.73 32.33
C GLY A 124 6.35 -4.47 31.92
N ALA A 125 5.65 -4.51 30.78
CA ALA A 125 4.80 -3.39 30.36
C ALA A 125 3.68 -3.18 31.38
N SER A 126 3.25 -1.93 31.53
CA SER A 126 2.11 -1.58 32.37
C SER A 126 1.14 -0.70 31.58
N TRP A 127 -0.13 -0.77 31.96
CA TRP A 127 -1.13 0.15 31.45
C TRP A 127 -0.90 1.50 32.11
N SER A 128 -0.64 2.53 31.32
CA SER A 128 -0.79 3.91 31.74
C SER A 128 -2.05 4.49 31.14
N ILE A 129 -2.83 5.19 31.96
CA ILE A 129 -3.86 6.08 31.44
C ILE A 129 -3.09 7.29 30.94
N GLY A 130 -3.03 7.47 29.62
CA GLY A 130 -2.41 8.63 29.01
C GLY A 130 -3.19 9.90 29.33
N ASP A 131 -2.51 11.04 29.26
CA ASP A 131 -3.18 12.34 29.29
C ASP A 131 -3.95 12.55 27.98
N GLY A 132 -5.26 12.78 28.06
CA GLY A 132 -6.11 13.05 26.89
C GLY A 132 -7.56 12.65 27.09
N SER A 133 -8.46 13.28 26.32
CA SER A 133 -9.87 12.90 26.29
C SER A 133 -10.10 11.71 25.36
N PHE A 134 -11.24 11.04 25.52
CA PHE A 134 -11.70 10.02 24.56
C PHE A 134 -11.73 10.56 23.11
N PHE A 135 -12.09 11.83 22.93
CA PHE A 135 -12.12 12.45 21.60
C PHE A 135 -10.72 12.64 21.02
N ASP A 136 -9.71 12.92 21.83
CA ASP A 136 -8.31 13.01 21.38
C ASP A 136 -7.82 11.64 20.90
N TRP A 137 -8.20 10.57 21.60
CA TRP A 137 -7.92 9.20 21.18
C TRP A 137 -8.61 8.86 19.84
N VAL A 138 -9.92 9.13 19.70
CA VAL A 138 -10.66 8.86 18.45
C VAL A 138 -10.05 9.64 17.29
N ARG A 139 -9.70 10.91 17.51
CA ARG A 139 -9.05 11.76 16.51
C ARG A 139 -7.70 11.17 16.10
N SER A 140 -6.86 10.81 17.07
CA SER A 140 -5.54 10.23 16.80
C SER A 140 -5.66 8.93 16.00
N ALA A 141 -6.52 8.01 16.44
CA ALA A 141 -6.77 6.74 15.75
C ALA A 141 -7.29 6.97 14.31
N GLY A 142 -8.19 7.94 14.12
CA GLY A 142 -8.71 8.31 12.81
C GLY A 142 -7.62 8.88 11.88
N LEU A 143 -6.76 9.76 12.38
CA LEU A 143 -5.64 10.31 11.61
C LEU A 143 -4.61 9.23 11.27
N THR A 144 -4.30 8.31 12.18
CA THR A 144 -3.44 7.16 11.90
C THR A 144 -4.04 6.25 10.84
N ALA A 145 -5.34 5.91 10.95
CA ALA A 145 -6.01 5.11 9.95
C ALA A 145 -6.00 5.78 8.56
N ALA A 146 -6.24 7.10 8.51
CA ALA A 146 -6.15 7.88 7.28
C ALA A 146 -4.72 7.86 6.70
N ALA A 147 -3.71 8.11 7.53
CA ALA A 147 -2.30 8.10 7.13
C ALA A 147 -1.86 6.76 6.51
N LEU A 148 -2.36 5.65 7.06
CA LEU A 148 -2.00 4.29 6.65
C LEU A 148 -2.87 3.75 5.51
N SER A 149 -4.04 4.35 5.25
CA SER A 149 -4.98 3.84 4.24
C SER A 149 -4.40 3.84 2.82
N LEU A 150 -3.73 4.92 2.41
CA LEU A 150 -3.14 5.04 1.07
C LEU A 150 -1.90 4.16 0.88
N PRO A 151 -0.95 4.08 1.83
CA PRO A 151 0.10 3.06 1.80
C PRO A 151 -0.44 1.63 1.75
N ALA A 152 -1.43 1.28 2.56
CA ALA A 152 -2.02 -0.05 2.53
C ALA A 152 -2.70 -0.35 1.18
N LEU A 153 -3.34 0.66 0.57
CA LEU A 153 -3.91 0.53 -0.78
C LEU A 153 -2.82 0.36 -1.84
N SER A 154 -1.70 1.10 -1.74
CA SER A 154 -0.62 0.98 -2.71
C SER A 154 0.03 -0.40 -2.63
N GLU A 155 0.23 -0.95 -1.44
CA GLU A 155 0.68 -2.34 -1.24
C GLU A 155 -0.27 -3.35 -1.90
N GLU A 156 -1.58 -3.19 -1.71
CA GLU A 156 -2.57 -4.06 -2.35
C GLU A 156 -2.49 -3.98 -3.90
N ILE A 157 -2.27 -2.78 -4.45
CA ILE A 157 -2.06 -2.58 -5.89
C ILE A 157 -0.75 -3.26 -6.33
N ILE A 158 0.33 -3.14 -5.55
CA ILE A 158 1.64 -3.77 -5.85
C ILE A 158 1.50 -5.30 -5.89
N PHE A 159 0.88 -5.90 -4.87
CA PHE A 159 0.79 -7.36 -4.75
C PHE A 159 -0.23 -7.99 -5.70
N ARG A 160 -1.16 -7.20 -6.25
CA ARG A 160 -2.18 -7.69 -7.20
C ARG A 160 -1.97 -7.21 -8.64
N GLY A 161 -1.03 -6.30 -8.88
CA GLY A 161 -0.92 -5.55 -10.13
C GLY A 161 -0.29 -6.28 -11.31
N LEU A 162 0.32 -7.46 -11.12
CA LEU A 162 0.94 -8.23 -12.21
C LEU A 162 0.96 -9.75 -11.96
#